data_AF-A0A016W3W9-F1
#
_entry.id   AF-A0A016W3W9-F1
#
_cell.length_a   1.000
_cell.length_b   1.000
_cell.length_c   1.000
_cell.angle_alpha   90.00
_cell.angle_beta   90.00
_cell.angle_gamma   90.00
#
_symmetry.space_group_name_H-M   'P 1'
#
loop_
_entity.id
_entity.type
_entity.pdbx_description
1 polymer ?
#
loop_
_entity_poly.entity_id
_entity_poly.type
_entity_poly.pdbx_seq_one_letter_code
_entity_poly.pdbx_strand_id
1 'polypeptide(L)'
;MARITASTNDPLFWMHHAFVDLIWETWRQKHQNKQERETQYPYDDSTCSSQAHFMNNSMVPWYGKSNIHGLSNNYTDFLYEYAPRPTCNYANKTQCNSEYLFCDLSNGEPHCAAKIKIGGYCDQYIYTFRNKDKIDMIEELVKFLA
;
A
#
# COMPACT_ATOMS: atom_id res chain seq x y z
N MET A 1 -2.15 7.58 15.84
CA MET A 1 -2.20 6.20 15.31
C MET A 1 -1.21 5.14 15.87
N ALA A 2 -0.32 5.40 16.85
CA ALA A 2 0.71 4.39 17.21
C ALA A 2 0.25 3.27 18.19
N ARG A 3 -0.86 3.45 18.90
CA ARG A 3 -1.34 2.47 19.90
C ARG A 3 -2.32 1.49 19.27
N ILE A 4 -1.92 0.21 19.14
CA ILE A 4 -2.69 -0.85 18.47
C ILE A 4 -4.14 -0.96 18.98
N THR A 5 -4.36 -0.90 20.29
CA THR A 5 -5.70 -1.10 20.88
C THR A 5 -6.65 0.09 20.78
N ALA A 6 -6.18 1.24 20.27
CA ALA A 6 -6.98 2.46 20.19
C ALA A 6 -6.73 3.24 18.89
N SER A 7 -6.03 2.65 17.92
CA SER A 7 -5.63 3.33 16.69
C SER A 7 -6.84 3.76 15.87
N THR A 8 -7.90 2.95 15.84
CA THR A 8 -9.18 3.21 15.15
C THR A 8 -9.95 4.41 15.67
N ASN A 9 -9.66 4.89 16.89
CA ASN A 9 -10.28 6.10 17.44
C ASN A 9 -9.76 7.39 16.77
N ASP A 10 -8.60 7.33 16.13
CA ASP A 10 -8.02 8.43 15.35
C ASP A 10 -8.52 8.30 13.89
N PRO A 11 -9.24 9.29 13.34
CA PRO A 11 -9.85 9.18 12.01
C PRO A 11 -8.82 8.98 10.88
N LEU A 12 -7.55 9.35 11.10
CA LEU A 12 -6.48 9.07 10.14
C LEU A 12 -6.28 7.57 9.90
N PHE A 13 -6.69 6.72 10.84
CA PHE A 13 -6.62 5.25 10.72
C PHE A 13 -7.29 4.75 9.45
N TRP A 14 -8.50 5.24 9.17
CA TRP A 14 -9.29 4.78 8.04
C TRP A 14 -8.67 5.20 6.70
N MET A 15 -8.17 6.43 6.61
CA MET A 15 -7.46 6.92 5.42
C MET A 15 -6.13 6.17 5.20
N HIS A 16 -5.41 5.87 6.28
CA HIS A 16 -4.18 5.09 6.22
C HIS A 16 -4.44 3.67 5.71
N HIS A 17 -5.42 2.96 6.28
CA HIS A 17 -5.72 1.60 5.87
C HIS A 17 -6.37 1.50 4.48
N ALA A 18 -7.14 2.50 4.04
CA ALA A 18 -7.59 2.57 2.65
C ALA A 18 -6.42 2.73 1.67
N PHE A 19 -5.38 3.50 2.04
CA PHE A 19 -4.17 3.60 1.22
C PHE A 19 -3.34 2.31 1.21
N VAL A 20 -3.26 1.59 2.34
CA VAL A 20 -2.62 0.27 2.39
C VAL A 20 -3.35 -0.75 1.52
N ASP A 21 -4.69 -0.76 1.58
CA ASP A 21 -5.51 -1.64 0.73
C ASP A 21 -5.38 -1.30 -0.76
N LEU A 22 -5.30 -0.01 -1.12
CA LEU A 22 -4.97 0.42 -2.48
C LEU A 22 -3.62 -0.15 -2.98
N ILE A 23 -2.58 -0.10 -2.14
CA ILE A 23 -1.26 -0.66 -2.50
C ILE A 23 -1.38 -2.17 -2.73
N TRP A 24 -2.07 -2.87 -1.83
CA TRP A 24 -2.28 -4.31 -1.93
C TRP A 24 -3.06 -4.67 -3.19
N GLU A 25 -4.17 -3.98 -3.48
CA GLU A 25 -4.97 -4.24 -4.67
C GLU A 25 -4.19 -3.94 -5.96
N THR A 26 -3.40 -2.86 -5.99
CA THR A 26 -2.52 -2.56 -7.13
C THR A 26 -1.50 -3.68 -7.35
N TRP A 27 -0.94 -4.24 -6.28
CA TRP A 27 -0.03 -5.37 -6.38
C TRP A 27 -0.74 -6.62 -6.94
N ARG A 28 -1.94 -6.94 -6.44
CA ARG A 28 -2.75 -8.06 -6.93
C ARG A 28 -3.07 -7.90 -8.41
N GLN A 29 -3.41 -6.68 -8.83
CA GLN A 29 -3.71 -6.37 -10.23
C GLN A 29 -2.53 -6.59 -11.17
N LYS A 30 -1.33 -6.29 -10.70
CA LYS A 30 -0.09 -6.40 -11.48
C LYS A 30 0.47 -7.81 -11.55
N HIS A 31 0.28 -8.62 -10.49
CA HIS A 31 0.99 -9.90 -10.35
C HIS A 31 0.10 -11.13 -10.33
N GLN A 32 -1.22 -10.96 -10.22
CA GLN A 32 -2.17 -12.08 -10.15
C GLN A 32 -3.28 -11.91 -11.17
N ASN A 33 -3.62 -13.02 -11.84
CA ASN A 33 -4.86 -13.12 -12.60
C ASN A 33 -6.08 -13.21 -11.66
N LYS A 34 -7.30 -13.08 -12.21
CA LYS A 34 -8.52 -13.03 -11.42
C LYS A 34 -8.73 -14.27 -10.53
N GLN A 35 -8.34 -15.46 -10.99
CA GLN A 35 -8.46 -16.70 -10.22
C GLN A 35 -7.40 -16.81 -9.11
N GLU A 36 -6.17 -16.38 -9.40
CA GLU A 36 -5.08 -16.38 -8.41
C GLU A 36 -5.38 -15.46 -7.23
N ARG A 37 -6.01 -14.30 -7.48
CA ARG A 37 -6.37 -13.34 -6.42
C ARG A 37 -7.24 -13.93 -5.33
N GLU A 38 -8.06 -14.93 -5.64
CA GLU A 38 -8.98 -15.55 -4.68
C GLU A 38 -8.43 -16.84 -4.05
N THR A 39 -7.34 -17.38 -4.58
CA THR A 39 -6.84 -18.71 -4.18
C THR A 39 -5.44 -18.69 -3.58
N GLN A 40 -4.62 -17.67 -3.85
CA GLN A 40 -3.25 -17.58 -3.34
C GLN A 40 -3.18 -17.01 -1.90
N TYR A 41 -3.71 -17.78 -0.95
CA TYR A 41 -3.50 -17.56 0.49
C TYR A 41 -2.33 -18.45 0.97
N PRO A 42 -1.46 -17.99 1.90
CA PRO A 42 -0.38 -18.83 2.44
C PRO A 42 -0.88 -20.14 3.06
N TYR A 43 -0.09 -21.20 2.98
CA TYR A 43 -0.42 -22.45 3.68
C TYR A 43 -0.41 -22.25 5.20
N ASP A 44 -1.30 -22.96 5.89
CA ASP A 44 -1.39 -22.93 7.34
C ASP A 44 -0.13 -23.53 7.97
N ASP A 45 0.69 -22.68 8.57
CA ASP A 45 1.92 -23.07 9.27
C ASP A 45 2.02 -22.36 10.63
N SER A 46 1.90 -23.14 11.70
CA SER A 46 1.98 -22.65 13.08
C SER A 46 3.38 -22.16 13.47
N THR A 47 4.41 -22.50 12.71
CA THR A 47 5.77 -21.99 12.91
C THR A 47 5.96 -20.59 12.33
N CYS A 48 5.11 -20.20 11.36
CA CYS A 48 5.17 -18.90 10.69
C CYS A 48 4.15 -17.90 11.28
N SER A 49 2.94 -18.36 11.61
CA SER A 49 1.88 -17.49 12.15
C SER A 49 0.98 -18.21 13.14
N SER A 50 0.27 -17.45 13.97
CA SER A 50 -0.74 -18.04 14.87
C SER A 50 -1.92 -18.59 14.07
N GLN A 51 -2.68 -19.53 14.65
CA GLN A 51 -3.86 -20.10 14.01
C GLN A 51 -4.87 -19.03 13.58
N ALA A 52 -4.88 -17.86 14.24
CA ALA A 52 -5.74 -16.73 13.88
C ALA A 52 -5.54 -16.26 12.43
N HIS A 53 -4.38 -16.52 11.82
CA HIS A 53 -4.06 -16.16 10.44
C HIS A 53 -4.23 -17.30 9.43
N PHE A 54 -4.67 -18.49 9.88
CA PHE A 54 -4.90 -19.61 8.98
C PHE A 54 -6.08 -19.35 8.04
N MET A 55 -6.02 -19.90 6.83
CA MET A 55 -6.91 -19.55 5.72
C MET A 55 -8.40 -19.70 6.08
N ASN A 56 -8.72 -20.77 6.81
CA ASN A 56 -10.09 -21.14 7.16
C ASN A 56 -10.50 -20.65 8.56
N ASN A 57 -9.60 -19.99 9.29
CA ASN A 57 -9.97 -19.45 10.59
C ASN A 57 -10.83 -18.19 10.45
N SER A 58 -11.71 -17.96 11.42
CA SER A 58 -12.63 -16.83 11.41
C SER A 58 -11.86 -15.52 11.58
N MET A 59 -12.18 -14.56 10.72
CA MET A 59 -11.73 -13.19 10.87
C MET A 59 -12.54 -12.56 12.00
N VAL A 60 -12.03 -12.57 13.23
CA VAL A 60 -12.79 -12.08 14.40
C VAL A 60 -12.93 -10.55 14.34
N PRO A 61 -14.11 -9.97 14.62
CA PRO A 61 -15.36 -10.59 15.11
C PRO A 61 -16.41 -10.88 14.03
N TRP A 62 -16.03 -10.98 12.76
CA TRP A 62 -16.97 -11.13 11.64
C TRP A 62 -17.43 -12.58 11.45
N TYR A 63 -18.64 -12.87 11.94
CA TYR A 63 -19.28 -14.18 11.78
C TYR A 63 -19.47 -14.57 10.31
N GLY A 64 -19.15 -15.82 9.98
CA GLY A 64 -19.29 -16.36 8.63
C GLY A 64 -18.20 -15.89 7.65
N LYS A 65 -17.21 -15.11 8.10
CA LYS A 65 -16.05 -14.71 7.30
C LYS A 65 -14.79 -15.36 7.86
N SER A 66 -14.11 -16.15 7.02
CA SER A 66 -12.77 -16.65 7.27
C SER A 66 -11.74 -15.74 6.59
N ASN A 67 -10.46 -15.88 6.95
CA ASN A 67 -9.39 -15.06 6.39
C ASN A 67 -9.30 -15.15 4.87
N ILE A 68 -9.50 -16.34 4.28
CA ILE A 68 -9.51 -16.51 2.82
C ILE A 68 -10.62 -15.69 2.14
N HIS A 69 -11.75 -15.44 2.80
CA HIS A 69 -12.80 -14.59 2.24
C HIS A 69 -12.39 -13.12 2.12
N GLY A 70 -11.29 -12.69 2.76
CA GLY A 70 -10.68 -11.38 2.54
C GLY A 70 -10.10 -11.21 1.14
N LEU A 71 -9.80 -12.31 0.44
CA LEU A 71 -9.23 -12.29 -0.90
C LEU A 71 -10.24 -12.11 -2.04
N SER A 72 -11.55 -12.15 -1.76
CA SER A 72 -12.56 -12.18 -2.83
C SER A 72 -12.51 -10.95 -3.74
N ASN A 73 -12.63 -11.19 -5.05
CA ASN A 73 -12.76 -10.12 -6.04
C ASN A 73 -14.11 -9.39 -5.93
N ASN A 74 -15.11 -9.97 -5.26
CA ASN A 74 -16.43 -9.36 -5.12
C ASN A 74 -16.37 -7.97 -4.45
N TYR A 75 -15.37 -7.70 -3.61
CA TYR A 75 -15.19 -6.38 -3.01
C TYR A 75 -14.89 -5.31 -4.07
N THR A 76 -13.99 -5.60 -5.01
CA THR A 76 -13.61 -4.66 -6.08
C THR A 76 -14.54 -4.72 -7.29
N ASP A 77 -15.27 -5.83 -7.48
CA ASP A 77 -16.26 -5.96 -8.55
C ASP A 77 -17.60 -5.27 -8.21
N PHE A 78 -18.00 -5.22 -6.92
CA PHE A 78 -19.36 -4.81 -6.53
C PHE A 78 -19.47 -3.80 -5.38
N LEU A 79 -18.41 -3.59 -4.58
CA LEU A 79 -18.51 -2.75 -3.36
C LEU A 79 -17.76 -1.44 -3.49
N TYR A 80 -16.51 -1.47 -3.96
CA TYR A 80 -15.69 -0.25 -4.09
C TYR A 80 -14.73 -0.34 -5.28
N GLU A 81 -14.31 0.83 -5.74
CA GLU A 81 -13.17 0.99 -6.64
C GLU A 81 -12.26 2.10 -6.13
N TYR A 82 -10.97 2.01 -6.46
CA TYR A 82 -10.01 3.06 -6.14
C TYR A 82 -9.88 4.04 -7.30
N ALA A 83 -9.91 5.34 -6.98
CA ALA A 83 -9.54 6.37 -7.94
C ALA A 83 -8.05 6.20 -8.35
N PRO A 84 -7.70 6.48 -9.62
CA PRO A 84 -6.32 6.41 -10.07
C PRO A 84 -5.46 7.41 -9.30
N ARG A 85 -4.21 7.03 -9.01
CA ARG A 85 -3.25 7.96 -8.39
C ARG A 85 -2.99 9.14 -9.33
N PRO A 86 -2.86 10.38 -8.81
CA PRO A 86 -2.45 11.51 -9.62
C PRO A 86 -1.13 11.23 -10.33
N THR A 87 -1.06 11.57 -11.61
CA THR A 87 0.15 11.40 -12.43
C THR A 87 0.61 12.74 -12.98
N CYS A 88 1.87 12.80 -13.38
CA CYS A 88 2.45 13.95 -14.04
C CYS A 88 3.45 13.49 -15.09
N ASN A 89 3.95 14.41 -15.90
CA ASN A 89 4.98 14.12 -16.91
C ASN A 89 5.90 15.32 -17.10
N TYR A 90 6.94 15.15 -17.92
CA TYR A 90 7.92 16.21 -18.19
C TYR A 90 7.33 17.47 -18.82
N ALA A 91 6.26 17.34 -19.61
CA ALA A 91 5.59 18.45 -20.27
C ALA A 91 4.63 19.21 -19.34
N ASN A 92 3.97 18.51 -18.42
CA ASN A 92 2.96 19.08 -17.55
C ASN A 92 3.18 18.71 -16.07
N LYS A 93 3.97 19.56 -15.40
CA LYS A 93 4.42 19.37 -14.02
C LYS A 93 3.35 19.70 -12.96
N THR A 94 2.23 20.31 -13.35
CA THR A 94 1.16 20.74 -12.43
C THR A 94 0.02 19.74 -12.30
N GLN A 95 0.05 18.62 -13.03
CA GLN A 95 -1.05 17.64 -13.08
C GLN A 95 -1.32 16.85 -11.80
N CYS A 96 -0.46 16.99 -10.77
CA CYS A 96 -0.71 16.35 -9.48
C CYS A 96 -1.93 16.92 -8.73
N ASN A 97 -2.47 18.07 -9.17
CA ASN A 97 -3.77 18.64 -8.75
C ASN A 97 -4.00 18.67 -7.22
N SER A 98 -2.94 18.86 -6.44
CA SER A 98 -2.99 18.92 -4.99
C SER A 98 -1.88 19.82 -4.47
N GLU A 99 -2.20 20.69 -3.52
CA GLU A 99 -1.21 21.56 -2.88
C GLU A 99 -0.18 20.76 -2.07
N TYR A 100 -0.53 19.55 -1.67
CA TYR A 100 0.32 18.63 -0.92
C TYR A 100 1.19 17.74 -1.79
N LEU A 101 0.97 17.73 -3.12
CA LEU A 101 1.74 16.92 -4.05
C LEU A 101 2.61 17.80 -4.95
N PHE A 102 3.73 17.23 -5.40
CA PHE A 102 4.57 17.79 -6.45
C PHE A 102 4.92 16.72 -7.46
N CYS A 103 5.24 17.13 -8.68
CA CYS A 103 5.72 16.21 -9.71
C CYS A 103 7.20 15.91 -9.46
N ASP A 104 7.50 14.69 -9.02
CA ASP A 104 8.87 14.21 -8.95
C ASP A 104 9.34 13.78 -10.35
N LEU A 105 10.48 14.34 -10.75
CA LEU A 105 11.17 14.05 -12.00
C LEU A 105 12.57 13.46 -11.76
N SER A 106 12.95 13.27 -10.49
CA SER A 106 14.31 12.90 -10.08
C SER A 106 14.51 11.39 -9.99
N ASN A 107 13.47 10.61 -9.70
CA ASN A 107 13.54 9.17 -9.47
C ASN A 107 12.83 8.35 -10.56
N GLY A 108 13.41 8.29 -11.76
CA GLY A 108 12.89 7.49 -12.87
C GLY A 108 11.70 8.14 -13.56
N GLU A 109 10.65 7.36 -13.82
CA GLU A 109 9.44 7.87 -14.50
C GLU A 109 8.74 8.95 -13.66
N PRO A 110 8.31 10.06 -14.28
CA PRO A 110 7.60 11.13 -13.61
C PRO A 110 6.39 10.62 -12.81
N HIS A 111 6.32 10.99 -11.53
CA HIS A 111 5.21 10.61 -10.67
C HIS A 111 4.93 11.66 -9.61
N CYS A 112 3.71 11.68 -9.08
CA CYS A 112 3.34 12.61 -8.04
C CYS A 112 3.78 12.11 -6.66
N ALA A 113 4.58 12.90 -5.97
CA ALA A 113 5.11 12.63 -4.63
C ALA A 113 4.58 13.66 -3.61
N ALA A 114 4.55 13.27 -2.34
CA ALA A 114 4.08 14.13 -1.25
C ALA A 114 5.14 15.15 -0.82
N LYS A 115 4.73 16.38 -0.54
CA LYS A 115 5.59 17.44 -0.01
C LYS A 115 5.81 17.25 1.50
N ILE A 116 7.05 17.41 1.96
CA ILE A 116 7.40 17.42 3.40
C ILE A 116 6.81 18.67 4.09
N LYS A 117 6.78 19.81 3.39
CA LYS A 117 6.25 21.08 3.88
C LYS A 117 5.56 21.84 2.74
N ILE A 118 4.36 22.39 3.00
CA ILE A 118 3.66 23.26 2.06
C ILE A 118 4.53 24.50 1.78
N GLY A 119 4.78 24.78 0.50
CA GLY A 119 5.65 25.88 0.07
C GLY A 119 7.15 25.66 0.26
N GLY A 120 7.59 24.47 0.70
CA GLY A 120 9.01 24.12 0.78
C GLY A 120 9.62 23.87 -0.61
N TYR A 121 10.90 24.24 -0.77
CA TYR A 121 11.68 23.89 -1.97
C TYR A 121 11.86 22.37 -2.05
N CYS A 122 11.58 21.79 -3.22
CA CYS A 122 11.69 20.35 -3.47
C CYS A 122 13.11 19.92 -3.88
N ASP A 123 14.05 20.87 -3.91
CA ASP A 123 15.41 20.73 -4.42
C ASP A 123 16.28 19.78 -3.59
N GLN A 124 15.89 19.52 -2.34
CA GLN A 124 16.54 18.58 -1.43
C GLN A 124 16.02 17.13 -1.59
N TYR A 125 14.99 16.92 -2.42
CA TYR A 125 14.47 15.58 -2.76
C TYR A 125 15.32 14.87 -3.83
N ILE A 126 16.56 15.33 -4.06
CA ILE A 126 17.47 14.68 -4.99
C ILE A 126 18.17 13.54 -4.26
N TYR A 127 17.70 12.32 -4.47
CA TYR A 127 18.48 11.13 -4.12
C TYR A 127 19.63 11.01 -5.14
N THR A 128 20.81 11.52 -4.79
CA THR A 128 22.00 11.15 -5.55
C THR A 128 22.25 9.68 -5.30
N PHE A 129 22.03 8.83 -6.30
CA PHE A 129 22.47 7.43 -6.28
C PHE A 129 23.98 7.40 -5.99
N ARG A 130 24.38 7.32 -4.72
CA ARG A 130 25.65 6.71 -4.37
C ARG A 130 25.43 5.21 -4.49
N ASN A 131 26.29 4.53 -5.23
CA ASN A 131 26.26 3.08 -5.48
C ASN A 131 26.24 2.17 -4.23
N LYS A 132 26.03 2.69 -3.01
CA LYS A 132 25.96 1.94 -1.75
C LYS A 132 24.54 1.53 -1.35
N ASP A 133 23.49 2.18 -1.86
CA ASP A 133 22.15 2.08 -1.25
C ASP A 133 21.25 0.97 -1.84
N LYS A 134 21.72 0.26 -2.88
CA LYS A 134 20.97 -0.88 -3.45
C LYS A 134 20.85 -2.06 -2.47
N ILE A 135 21.78 -2.18 -1.53
CA ILE A 135 21.78 -3.27 -0.53
C ILE A 135 20.86 -2.90 0.65
N ASP A 136 20.82 -1.63 1.04
CA ASP A 136 20.05 -1.17 2.20
C ASP A 136 18.53 -1.18 1.97
N MET A 137 18.06 -0.93 0.74
CA MET A 137 16.62 -0.90 0.45
C MET A 137 15.96 -2.29 0.50
N ILE A 138 16.70 -3.36 0.16
CA ILE A 138 16.21 -4.75 0.30
C ILE A 138 16.18 -5.13 1.78
N GLU A 139 17.17 -4.71 2.57
CA GLU A 139 17.17 -4.96 4.02
C GLU A 139 16.06 -4.21 4.76
N GLU A 140 15.75 -2.95 4.39
CA GLU A 140 14.66 -2.20 5.02
C GLU A 140 13.27 -2.71 4.65
N LEU A 141 13.05 -3.18 3.41
CA LEU A 141 11.79 -3.83 3.02
C LEU A 141 11.55 -5.15 3.77
N VAL A 142 12.62 -5.91 4.08
CA VAL A 142 12.52 -7.12 4.91
C VAL A 142 12.26 -6.76 6.38
N LYS A 143 12.81 -5.66 6.90
CA LYS A 143 12.54 -5.16 8.26
C LYS A 143 11.12 -4.62 8.46
N PHE A 144 10.44 -4.20 7.40
CA PHE A 144 9.04 -3.76 7.46
C PHE A 144 8.03 -4.92 7.40
N LEU A 145 8.49 -6.13 7.07
CA LEU A 145 7.67 -7.33 6.90
C LEU A 145 7.98 -8.43 7.93
N ALA A 146 8.85 -8.16 8.92
CA ALA A 146 9.14 -9.03 10.06
C ALA A 146 8.80 -8.29 11.37
#